data_AF-A0A9J7L7E6-F1
#
_entry.id   AF-A0A9J7L7E6-F1
#
_cell.length_a   1.000
_cell.length_b   1.000
_cell.length_c   1.000
_cell.angle_alpha   90.00
_cell.angle_beta   90.00
_cell.angle_gamma   90.00
#
_symmetry.space_group_name_H-M   'P 1'
#
loop_
_entity.id
_entity.type
_entity.pdbx_description
1 polymer ?
#
loop_
_entity_poly.entity_id
_entity_poly.type
_entity_poly.pdbx_seq_one_letter_code
_entity_poly.pdbx_strand_id
1 'polypeptide(L)'
;MSSRIALCARIRYRMLALLVAVSHPHYYSWWMFFGYYNDDFYVQWYHQLLFTLTELFSTGLVLSMLDRAVKPTPRKLLAIASIALLHILAGGMDQFVTNVVLGRGMFHQVSRDVAFFSSDFLYLIVACGELAVLGFQEKIPASLLLMSLKRDVITSVVIISGVLLILSYI
;
A
#
# COMPACT_ATOMS: atom_id res chain seq x y z
N MET A 1 1.51 -23.87 4.31
CA MET A 1 1.12 -23.25 5.60
C MET A 1 -0.20 -22.47 5.53
N SER A 2 -0.66 -22.01 4.35
CA SER A 2 -1.89 -21.21 4.18
C SER A 2 -3.22 -21.96 4.43
N SER A 3 -3.31 -23.25 4.10
CA SER A 3 -4.56 -24.02 4.15
C SER A 3 -5.11 -24.25 5.56
N ARG A 4 -4.27 -24.23 6.61
CA ARG A 4 -4.70 -24.45 8.00
C ARG A 4 -5.39 -23.23 8.63
N ILE A 5 -5.18 -22.03 8.10
CA ILE A 5 -5.71 -20.78 8.68
C ILE A 5 -7.21 -20.63 8.34
N ALA A 6 -7.57 -20.92 7.08
CA ALA A 6 -8.96 -20.88 6.62
C ALA A 6 -9.82 -21.95 7.28
N LEU A 7 -9.29 -23.17 7.42
CA LEU A 7 -10.00 -24.29 8.05
C LEU A 7 -10.27 -24.09 9.55
N CYS A 8 -9.49 -23.26 10.23
CA CYS A 8 -9.65 -22.98 11.67
C CYS A 8 -10.46 -21.71 11.97
N ALA A 9 -11.04 -21.03 10.96
CA ALA A 9 -11.75 -19.75 11.10
C ALA A 9 -10.93 -18.64 11.81
N ARG A 10 -9.59 -18.69 11.72
CA ARG A 10 -8.68 -17.76 12.42
C ARG A 10 -8.31 -16.53 11.58
N ILE A 11 -9.04 -16.26 10.50
CA ILE A 11 -8.71 -15.17 9.59
C ILE A 11 -9.06 -13.81 10.22
N ARG A 12 -8.09 -12.89 10.22
CA ARG A 12 -8.33 -11.48 10.54
C ARG A 12 -8.95 -10.79 9.32
N TYR A 13 -10.27 -10.57 9.35
CA TYR A 13 -11.03 -10.05 8.20
C TYR A 13 -10.53 -8.71 7.67
N ARG A 14 -10.01 -7.83 8.53
CA ARG A 14 -9.41 -6.56 8.10
C ARG A 14 -8.19 -6.77 7.20
N MET A 15 -7.33 -7.75 7.51
CA MET A 15 -6.18 -8.11 6.67
C MET A 15 -6.61 -8.85 5.41
N LEU A 16 -7.65 -9.70 5.50
CA LEU A 16 -8.24 -10.33 4.32
C LEU A 16 -8.79 -9.30 3.34
N ALA A 17 -9.47 -8.26 3.83
CA ALA A 17 -9.98 -7.18 2.99
C ALA A 17 -8.85 -6.47 2.24
N LEU A 18 -7.70 -6.25 2.88
CA LEU A 18 -6.51 -5.71 2.23
C LEU A 18 -5.99 -6.65 1.13
N LEU A 19 -5.92 -7.96 1.38
CA LEU A 19 -5.52 -8.94 0.36
C LEU A 19 -6.45 -8.97 -0.86
N VAL A 20 -7.76 -8.80 -0.64
CA VAL A 20 -8.72 -8.70 -1.73
C VAL A 20 -8.52 -7.40 -2.51
N ALA A 21 -8.33 -6.27 -1.82
CA ALA A 21 -8.15 -4.97 -2.46
C ALA A 21 -6.90 -4.92 -3.36
N VAL A 22 -5.80 -5.54 -2.93
CA VAL A 22 -4.54 -5.55 -3.70
C VAL A 22 -4.55 -6.53 -4.88
N SER A 23 -5.61 -7.35 -5.03
CA SER A 23 -5.68 -8.32 -6.12
C SER A 23 -5.70 -7.67 -7.50
N HIS A 24 -6.42 -6.55 -7.66
CA HIS A 24 -6.45 -5.80 -8.92
C HIS A 24 -5.08 -5.16 -9.22
N PRO A 25 -4.45 -4.44 -8.28
CA PRO A 25 -3.12 -3.89 -8.49
C PRO A 25 -2.04 -4.92 -8.91
N HIS A 26 -1.99 -6.09 -8.27
CA HIS A 26 -1.03 -7.15 -8.66
C HIS A 26 -1.31 -7.66 -10.08
N TYR A 27 -2.58 -7.91 -10.39
CA TYR A 27 -3.00 -8.35 -11.72
C TYR A 27 -2.61 -7.33 -12.79
N TYR A 28 -2.92 -6.06 -12.57
CA TYR A 28 -2.62 -5.00 -13.51
C TYR A 28 -1.10 -4.83 -13.70
N SER A 29 -0.35 -4.83 -12.60
CA SER A 29 1.11 -4.68 -12.62
C SER A 29 1.79 -5.75 -13.48
N TRP A 30 1.33 -7.00 -13.40
CA TRP A 30 1.81 -8.08 -14.28
C TRP A 30 1.64 -7.73 -15.75
N TRP A 31 0.45 -7.30 -16.17
CA TRP A 31 0.17 -6.97 -17.57
C TRP A 31 0.92 -5.73 -18.05
N MET A 32 1.17 -4.75 -17.18
CA MET A 32 1.93 -3.55 -17.55
C MET A 32 3.38 -3.86 -17.90
N PHE A 33 4.02 -4.81 -17.22
CA PHE A 33 5.38 -5.21 -17.61
C PHE A 33 5.43 -5.79 -19.01
N PHE A 34 4.45 -6.60 -19.41
CA PHE A 34 4.35 -7.11 -20.79
C PHE A 34 4.07 -5.98 -21.78
N GLY A 35 3.14 -5.08 -21.45
CA GLY A 35 2.82 -3.93 -22.31
C GLY A 35 4.04 -3.05 -22.56
N TYR A 36 4.72 -2.62 -21.49
CA TYR A 36 5.90 -1.76 -21.62
C TYR A 36 7.06 -2.41 -22.35
N TYR A 37 7.23 -3.73 -22.19
CA TYR A 37 8.25 -4.47 -22.93
C TYR A 37 7.91 -4.58 -24.43
N ASN A 38 6.65 -4.83 -24.77
CA ASN A 38 6.23 -5.01 -26.16
C ASN A 38 6.09 -3.70 -26.94
N ASP A 39 5.73 -2.61 -26.25
CA ASP A 39 5.44 -1.31 -26.86
C ASP A 39 6.64 -0.32 -26.74
N ASP A 40 7.83 -0.83 -26.39
CA ASP A 40 9.08 -0.07 -26.25
C ASP A 40 9.06 1.07 -25.20
N PHE A 41 8.15 1.01 -24.21
CA PHE A 41 8.03 2.01 -23.12
C PHE A 41 8.92 1.69 -21.91
N TYR A 42 10.22 1.48 -22.14
CA TYR A 42 11.16 1.03 -21.10
C TYR A 42 11.36 2.01 -19.94
N VAL A 43 11.18 3.31 -20.15
CA VAL A 43 11.33 4.32 -19.09
C VAL A 43 10.30 4.11 -17.98
N GLN A 44 9.05 3.80 -18.34
CA GLN A 44 7.95 3.56 -17.40
C GLN A 44 8.09 2.25 -16.62
N TRP A 45 9.00 1.38 -17.06
CA TRP A 45 9.29 0.12 -16.41
C TRP A 45 9.87 0.32 -15.00
N TYR A 46 10.65 1.38 -14.77
CA TYR A 46 11.24 1.65 -13.46
C TYR A 46 10.20 2.09 -12.42
N HIS A 47 9.25 2.95 -12.78
CA HIS A 47 8.11 3.27 -11.91
C HIS A 47 7.33 2.00 -11.62
N GLN A 48 6.99 1.22 -12.64
CA GLN A 48 6.23 -0.02 -12.46
C GLN A 48 6.96 -1.03 -11.55
N LEU A 49 8.28 -1.17 -11.70
CA LEU A 49 9.09 -2.02 -10.83
C LEU A 49 9.02 -1.56 -9.38
N LEU A 50 9.21 -0.27 -9.13
CA LEU A 50 9.16 0.28 -7.77
C LEU A 50 7.79 0.00 -7.12
N PHE A 51 6.69 0.37 -7.77
CA PHE A 51 5.34 0.16 -7.26
C PHE A 51 5.05 -1.33 -7.02
N THR A 52 5.47 -2.21 -7.93
CA THR A 52 5.28 -3.65 -7.77
C THR A 52 6.07 -4.20 -6.57
N LEU A 53 7.32 -3.77 -6.37
CA LEU A 53 8.15 -4.24 -5.27
C LEU A 53 7.60 -3.78 -3.91
N THR A 54 7.17 -2.52 -3.80
CA THR A 54 6.56 -1.98 -2.57
C THR A 54 5.20 -2.62 -2.30
N GLU A 55 4.42 -2.91 -3.32
CA GLU A 55 3.13 -3.61 -3.21
C GLU A 55 3.30 -5.08 -2.79
N LEU A 56 4.28 -5.80 -3.34
CA LEU A 56 4.63 -7.15 -2.90
C LEU A 56 5.11 -7.16 -1.45
N PHE A 57 5.93 -6.18 -1.07
CA PHE A 57 6.40 -6.05 0.30
C PHE A 57 5.26 -5.79 1.28
N SER A 58 4.36 -4.84 0.97
CA SER A 58 3.20 -4.53 1.82
C SER A 58 2.24 -5.73 1.91
N THR A 59 2.05 -6.47 0.81
CA THR A 59 1.28 -7.73 0.77
C THR A 59 1.89 -8.79 1.68
N GLY A 60 3.22 -8.94 1.66
CA GLY A 60 3.94 -9.84 2.56
C GLY A 60 3.73 -9.48 4.04
N LEU A 61 3.73 -8.18 4.37
CA LEU A 61 3.42 -7.71 5.73
C LEU A 61 1.99 -8.05 6.14
N VAL A 62 1.01 -7.81 5.27
CA VAL A 62 -0.42 -8.16 5.50
C VAL A 62 -0.58 -9.67 5.71
N LEU A 63 0.03 -10.50 4.85
CA LEU A 63 0.01 -11.96 4.99
C LEU A 63 0.60 -12.41 6.32
N SER A 64 1.70 -11.79 6.77
CA SER A 64 2.32 -12.10 8.06
C SER A 64 1.41 -11.79 9.27
N MET A 65 0.33 -11.02 9.06
CA MET A 65 -0.66 -10.64 10.08
C MET A 65 -2.07 -11.17 9.74
N LEU A 66 -2.20 -12.11 8.81
CA LEU A 66 -3.51 -12.65 8.42
C LEU A 66 -4.13 -13.53 9.52
N ASP A 67 -3.30 -14.25 10.27
CA ASP A 67 -3.74 -15.10 11.38
C ASP A 67 -4.02 -14.25 12.63
N ARG A 68 -5.21 -14.42 13.23
CA ARG A 68 -5.58 -13.78 14.50
C ARG A 68 -4.66 -14.15 15.65
N ALA A 69 -4.02 -15.32 15.61
CA ALA A 69 -3.04 -15.74 16.62
C ALA A 69 -1.77 -14.88 16.61
N VAL A 70 -1.46 -14.22 15.48
CA VAL A 70 -0.31 -13.32 15.37
C VAL A 70 -0.78 -11.90 15.68
N LYS A 71 -0.21 -11.30 16.73
CA LYS A 71 -0.50 -9.90 17.10
C LYS A 71 0.11 -8.95 16.04
N PRO A 72 -0.66 -7.98 15.49
CA PRO A 72 -0.10 -6.96 14.63
C PRO A 72 0.92 -6.12 15.39
N THR A 73 1.99 -5.70 14.72
CA THR A 73 3.01 -4.86 15.35
C THR A 73 2.91 -3.42 14.84
N PRO A 74 3.10 -2.41 15.70
CA PRO A 74 3.03 -1.01 15.31
C PRO A 74 3.91 -0.65 14.11
N ARG A 75 5.14 -1.21 14.05
CA ARG A 75 6.08 -0.97 12.95
C ARG A 75 5.63 -1.55 11.61
N LYS A 76 5.03 -2.74 11.61
CA LYS A 76 4.50 -3.34 10.36
C LYS A 76 3.32 -2.54 9.84
N LEU A 77 2.42 -2.12 10.73
CA LEU A 77 1.28 -1.27 10.37
C LEU A 77 1.73 0.10 9.86
N LEU A 78 2.71 0.71 10.52
CA LEU A 78 3.31 1.97 10.05
C LEU A 78 3.95 1.79 8.67
N ALA A 79 4.70 0.72 8.42
CA ALA A 79 5.30 0.46 7.12
C ALA A 79 4.24 0.30 6.01
N ILE A 80 3.14 -0.43 6.28
CA ILE A 80 2.01 -0.56 5.35
C ILE A 80 1.40 0.82 5.06
N ALA A 81 1.14 1.62 6.10
CA ALA A 81 0.59 2.96 5.95
C ALA A 81 1.52 3.89 5.16
N SER A 82 2.84 3.82 5.41
CA SER A 82 3.85 4.62 4.70
C SER A 82 3.92 4.26 3.20
N ILE A 83 3.83 2.98 2.85
CA ILE A 83 3.82 2.54 1.45
C ILE A 83 2.54 2.98 0.74
N ALA A 84 1.38 2.80 1.39
CA ALA A 84 0.11 3.26 0.85
C ALA A 84 0.10 4.77 0.62
N LEU A 85 0.65 5.54 1.57
CA LEU A 85 0.80 7.00 1.43
C LEU A 85 1.73 7.35 0.27
N LEU A 86 2.86 6.66 0.10
CA LEU A 86 3.75 6.85 -1.04
C LEU A 86 3.00 6.67 -2.36
N HIS A 87 2.22 5.58 -2.51
CA HIS A 87 1.48 5.32 -3.74
C HIS A 87 0.38 6.35 -4.00
N ILE A 88 -0.37 6.77 -2.97
CA ILE A 88 -1.38 7.83 -3.07
C ILE A 88 -0.75 9.14 -3.56
N LEU A 89 0.40 9.51 -2.99
CA LEU A 89 1.10 10.73 -3.37
C LEU A 89 1.67 10.64 -4.79
N ALA A 90 2.38 9.55 -5.10
CA ALA A 90 3.00 9.35 -6.40
C ALA A 90 1.95 9.21 -7.52
N GLY A 91 0.98 8.31 -7.37
CA GLY A 91 -0.11 8.12 -8.34
C GLY A 91 -1.06 9.33 -8.41
N GLY A 92 -1.20 10.05 -7.29
CA GLY A 92 -1.89 11.34 -7.20
C GLY A 92 -1.24 12.42 -8.07
N MET A 93 0.07 12.61 -7.90
CA MET A 93 0.87 13.57 -8.66
C MET A 93 0.93 13.23 -10.16
N ASP A 94 1.01 11.94 -10.48
CA ASP A 94 1.24 11.50 -11.86
C ASP A 94 -0.07 11.46 -12.68
N GLN A 95 -1.05 10.65 -12.26
CA GLN A 95 -2.15 10.24 -13.15
C GLN A 95 -3.53 10.49 -12.58
N PHE A 96 -3.76 10.24 -11.29
CA PHE A 96 -5.10 10.26 -10.70
C PHE A 96 -5.77 11.64 -10.78
N VAL A 97 -5.07 12.72 -10.44
CA VAL A 97 -5.65 14.07 -10.51
C VAL A 97 -6.02 14.42 -11.94
N THR A 98 -5.13 14.17 -12.90
CA THR A 98 -5.37 14.48 -14.31
C THR A 98 -6.52 13.67 -14.88
N ASN A 99 -6.50 12.36 -14.68
CA ASN A 99 -7.44 11.46 -15.33
C ASN A 99 -8.81 11.48 -14.67
N VAL A 100 -8.86 11.46 -13.34
CA VAL A 100 -10.09 11.33 -12.56
C VAL A 100 -10.63 12.69 -12.14
N VAL A 101 -9.82 13.50 -11.42
CA VAL A 101 -10.31 14.76 -10.83
C VAL A 101 -10.57 15.82 -11.89
N LEU A 102 -9.67 15.97 -12.86
CA LEU A 102 -9.82 16.91 -13.98
C LEU A 102 -10.63 16.34 -15.15
N GLY A 103 -11.01 15.06 -15.08
CA GLY A 103 -11.83 14.39 -16.09
C GLY A 103 -11.16 14.28 -17.47
N ARG A 104 -9.83 14.22 -17.53
CA ARG A 104 -9.07 14.15 -18.80
C ARG A 104 -8.72 12.72 -19.22
N GLY A 105 -9.03 11.73 -18.39
CA GLY A 105 -8.69 10.34 -18.64
C GLY A 105 -9.70 9.63 -19.52
N MET A 106 -9.20 8.71 -20.35
CA MET A 106 -10.04 7.73 -21.02
C MET A 106 -10.64 6.74 -20.01
N PHE A 107 -11.73 6.05 -20.36
CA PHE A 107 -12.44 5.13 -19.46
C PHE A 107 -11.52 4.12 -18.75
N HIS A 108 -10.60 3.50 -19.48
CA HIS A 108 -9.66 2.53 -18.93
C HIS A 108 -8.64 3.16 -17.97
N GLN A 109 -8.20 4.40 -18.24
CA GLN A 109 -7.30 5.16 -17.36
C GLN A 109 -8.00 5.54 -16.05
N VAL A 110 -9.24 6.05 -16.14
CA VAL A 110 -10.04 6.41 -14.96
C VAL A 110 -10.31 5.18 -14.10
N SER A 111 -10.72 4.07 -14.71
CA SER A 111 -11.04 2.83 -13.99
C SER A 111 -9.81 2.27 -13.27
N ARG A 112 -8.66 2.27 -13.94
CA ARG A 112 -7.38 1.88 -13.35
C ARG A 112 -6.99 2.78 -12.18
N ASP A 113 -7.00 4.09 -12.38
CA ASP A 113 -6.55 5.06 -11.37
C ASP A 113 -7.44 5.03 -10.12
N VAL A 114 -8.75 4.86 -10.29
CA VAL A 114 -9.68 4.66 -9.17
C VAL A 114 -9.40 3.34 -8.44
N ALA A 115 -9.14 2.25 -9.16
CA ALA A 115 -8.86 0.96 -8.53
C ALA A 115 -7.55 0.99 -7.72
N PHE A 116 -6.48 1.58 -8.26
CA PHE A 116 -5.23 1.77 -7.52
C PHE A 116 -5.41 2.66 -6.30
N PHE A 117 -5.96 3.86 -6.50
CA PHE A 117 -6.14 4.81 -5.42
C PHE A 117 -7.03 4.27 -4.30
N SER A 118 -8.12 3.57 -4.64
CA SER A 118 -9.02 2.98 -3.63
C SER A 118 -8.37 1.84 -2.86
N SER A 119 -7.53 1.02 -3.50
CA SER A 119 -6.76 -0.02 -2.81
C SER A 119 -5.77 0.60 -1.82
N ASP A 120 -4.96 1.56 -2.24
CA ASP A 120 -3.99 2.23 -1.36
C ASP A 120 -4.68 3.01 -0.24
N PHE A 121 -5.80 3.69 -0.54
CA PHE A 121 -6.59 4.37 0.47
C PHE A 121 -7.13 3.41 1.53
N LEU A 122 -7.61 2.22 1.12
CA LEU A 122 -8.05 1.20 2.06
C LEU A 122 -6.88 0.68 2.91
N TYR A 123 -5.71 0.44 2.31
CA TYR A 123 -4.50 0.05 3.03
C TYR A 123 -4.12 1.09 4.10
N LEU A 124 -4.13 2.37 3.73
CA LEU A 124 -3.81 3.47 4.64
C LEU A 124 -4.78 3.54 5.83
N ILE A 125 -6.09 3.55 5.55
CA ILE A 125 -7.11 3.68 6.59
C ILE A 125 -7.13 2.45 7.52
N VAL A 126 -7.03 1.24 6.98
CA VAL A 126 -7.02 0.03 7.80
C VAL A 126 -5.74 -0.05 8.64
N ALA A 127 -4.57 0.25 8.08
CA ALA A 127 -3.31 0.22 8.82
C ALA A 127 -3.30 1.24 9.98
N CYS A 128 -3.73 2.47 9.71
CA CYS A 128 -3.88 3.50 10.75
C CYS A 128 -4.95 3.12 11.79
N GLY A 129 -6.08 2.56 11.35
CA GLY A 129 -7.14 2.09 12.24
C GLY A 129 -6.69 0.95 13.15
N GLU A 130 -5.94 -0.02 12.63
CA GLU A 130 -5.33 -1.10 13.42
C GLU A 130 -4.31 -0.55 14.43
N LEU A 131 -3.51 0.44 14.04
CA LEU A 131 -2.56 1.09 14.94
C LEU A 131 -3.27 1.80 16.10
N ALA A 132 -4.38 2.50 15.81
CA ALA A 132 -5.21 3.14 16.82
C ALA A 132 -5.87 2.11 17.76
N VAL A 133 -6.39 1.00 17.21
CA VAL A 133 -6.97 -0.09 18.00
C VAL A 133 -5.93 -0.72 18.91
N LEU A 134 -4.70 -0.96 18.44
CA LEU A 134 -3.61 -1.45 19.28
C LEU A 134 -3.30 -0.48 20.43
N GLY A 135 -3.19 0.82 20.14
CA GLY A 135 -2.97 1.84 21.18
C GLY A 135 -4.06 1.81 22.25
N PHE A 136 -5.32 1.70 21.83
CA PHE A 136 -6.47 1.62 22.75
C PHE A 136 -6.47 0.33 23.59
N GLN A 137 -6.27 -0.83 22.96
CA GLN A 137 -6.27 -2.13 23.65
C GLN A 137 -5.14 -2.24 24.69
N GLU A 138 -3.97 -1.71 24.37
CA GLU A 138 -2.81 -1.70 25.26
C GLU A 138 -2.83 -0.53 26.26
N LYS A 139 -3.86 0.33 26.21
CA LYS A 139 -3.97 1.56 27.01
C LYS A 139 -2.73 2.47 26.91
N ILE A 140 -2.09 2.47 25.74
CA ILE A 140 -0.92 3.30 25.45
C ILE A 140 -1.42 4.68 25.03
N PRO A 141 -1.03 5.76 25.72
CA PRO A 141 -1.34 7.12 25.28
C PRO A 141 -0.83 7.38 23.87
N ALA A 142 -1.60 8.07 23.03
CA ALA A 142 -1.21 8.36 21.65
C ALA A 142 0.15 9.07 21.56
N SER A 143 0.46 9.96 22.51
CA SER A 143 1.76 10.64 22.62
C SER A 143 2.91 9.66 22.84
N LEU A 144 2.73 8.64 23.69
CA LEU A 144 3.74 7.63 23.97
C LEU A 144 3.93 6.69 22.77
N LEU A 145 2.83 6.29 22.11
CA LEU A 145 2.90 5.49 20.88
C LEU A 145 3.65 6.26 19.78
N LEU A 146 3.30 7.53 19.57
CA LEU A 146 3.98 8.39 18.61
C LEU A 146 5.47 8.57 18.97
N MET A 147 5.79 8.77 20.25
CA MET A 147 7.17 8.91 20.70
C MET A 147 7.97 7.63 20.47
N SER A 148 7.35 6.46 20.68
CA SER A 148 7.97 5.15 20.40
C SER A 148 8.22 4.90 18.90
N LEU A 149 7.39 5.48 18.04
CA LEU A 149 7.47 5.38 16.58
C LEU A 149 8.17 6.58 15.95
N LYS A 150 8.59 7.59 16.71
CA LYS A 150 9.09 8.88 16.20
C LYS A 150 10.19 8.68 15.16
N ARG A 151 11.17 7.83 15.47
CA ARG A 151 12.25 7.51 14.54
C ARG A 151 11.73 6.85 13.27
N ASP A 152 10.85 5.87 13.41
CA ASP A 152 10.29 5.10 12.29
C ASP A 152 9.41 6.01 11.38
N VAL A 153 8.70 6.98 11.96
CA VAL A 153 7.95 8.03 11.23
C VAL A 153 8.90 8.96 10.48
N ILE A 154 9.93 9.49 11.14
CA ILE A 154 10.93 10.37 10.49
C ILE A 154 11.61 9.62 9.34
N THR A 155 12.02 8.37 9.56
CA THR A 155 12.59 7.52 8.51
C THR A 155 11.61 7.32 7.36
N SER A 156 10.33 7.07 7.65
CA SER A 156 9.30 6.94 6.62
C SER A 156 9.16 8.22 5.80
N VAL A 157 9.12 9.40 6.44
CA VAL A 157 9.03 10.69 5.75
C VAL A 157 10.23 10.89 4.82
N VAL A 158 11.44 10.66 5.32
CA VAL A 158 12.67 10.80 4.52
C VAL A 158 12.67 9.85 3.32
N ILE A 159 12.29 8.58 3.53
CA ILE A 159 12.21 7.59 2.43
C ILE A 159 11.14 8.01 1.41
N ILE A 160 9.92 8.36 1.86
CA ILE A 160 8.83 8.78 0.97
C ILE A 160 9.28 10.00 0.15
N SER A 161 9.80 11.04 0.79
CA SER A 161 10.27 12.24 0.09
C SER A 161 11.40 11.93 -0.89
N GLY A 162 12.37 11.10 -0.50
CA GLY A 162 13.48 10.70 -1.37
C GLY A 162 13.01 9.90 -2.58
N VAL A 163 12.08 8.97 -2.39
CA VAL A 163 11.51 8.16 -3.48
C VAL A 163 10.66 9.04 -4.41
N LEU A 164 9.82 9.92 -3.88
CA LEU A 164 9.04 10.87 -4.69
C LEU A 164 9.95 11.79 -5.52
N LEU A 165 11.06 12.24 -4.93
CA LEU A 165 12.05 13.03 -5.64
C LEU A 165 12.67 12.23 -6.79
N ILE A 166 13.11 10.98 -6.54
CA ILE A 166 13.65 10.11 -7.58
C ILE A 166 12.64 9.92 -8.71
N LEU A 167 11.38 9.60 -8.38
CA LEU A 167 10.29 9.40 -9.34
C LEU A 167 9.97 10.64 -10.18
N SER A 168 10.35 11.84 -9.73
CA SER A 168 10.19 13.07 -10.52
C SER A 168 11.28 13.29 -11.58
N TYR A 169 12.38 12.53 -11.52
CA TYR A 169 13.52 12.64 -12.44
C TYR A 169 13.64 11.48 -13.42
N ILE A 170 12.99 10.35 -13.13
CA ILE A 170 12.89 9.20 -14.04
C ILE A 170 11.52 9.22 -14.71
#